data_AF-R7U9B5-F1
#
_entry.id   AF-R7U9B5-F1
#
_cell.length_a   1.000
_cell.length_b   1.000
_cell.length_c   1.000
_cell.angle_alpha   90.00
_cell.angle_beta   90.00
_cell.angle_gamma   90.00
#
_symmetry.space_group_name_H-M   'P 1'
#
loop_
_entity.id
_entity.type
_entity.pdbx_description
1 polymer ?
#
loop_
_entity_poly.entity_id
_entity_poly.type
_entity_poly.pdbx_seq_one_letter_code
_entity_poly.pdbx_strand_id
1 'polypeptide(L)'
;MAHGIKVFSFLLLFLGISLFAICFPEILYLGTRTSDVTPKAKQTHTAQKEVVDTANPCKSKEVYTTLWDKQSPSEDEPRFQKFGKRGVYSAFYDAREPSHRVLRIIGILATETDVFCHMIATSPAGSTMSVDLPLASLRVLNQNSAKGIKYNFTVCLHKPLFIISLRHVPRILEWIAVNRVFGGEHFVMYTLPSTEAIRKYLQPLVASGLLEIHSWDMEVPANETDENHSQKATINECMYRHMYTSNRLVMIDFDEFPTPHSKDNWQDLINSSPCANESVVYFRNGFFPTQLTAKNSPRSDIFVTALEKTLRCNETFQCPSRSKVIINPRHVLTCSVHYVPKFVRGVTRPKKCCMSEELGYLHHYRLWGGDYTRDPNTEEVVGLISDQRMWHFQSKITESVQDLYKVLNRSLPRI
;
A
#
# COMPACT_ATOMS: atom_id res chain seq x y z
N MET A 1 8.46 66.28 -12.58
CA MET A 1 9.26 66.04 -11.36
C MET A 1 8.29 66.02 -10.16
N ALA A 2 8.59 65.24 -9.12
CA ALA A 2 7.94 65.06 -7.79
C ALA A 2 6.88 66.09 -7.30
N HIS A 3 5.90 65.76 -6.43
CA HIS A 3 5.38 64.46 -5.90
C HIS A 3 4.00 64.69 -5.21
N GLY A 4 3.25 63.62 -4.90
CA GLY A 4 1.93 63.66 -4.25
C GLY A 4 1.81 62.76 -3.00
N ILE A 5 0.76 62.97 -2.20
CA ILE A 5 0.62 62.62 -0.77
C ILE A 5 -0.85 62.22 -0.50
N LYS A 6 -1.23 61.19 0.29
CA LYS A 6 -0.50 60.13 1.03
C LYS A 6 -1.44 58.94 1.34
N VAL A 7 -0.86 57.80 1.77
CA VAL A 7 -1.45 56.71 2.60
C VAL A 7 -2.78 56.08 2.15
N PHE A 8 -2.72 54.80 1.78
CA PHE A 8 -3.63 53.75 2.30
C PHE A 8 -2.82 52.45 2.43
N SER A 9 -3.17 51.59 3.40
CA SER A 9 -2.43 50.35 3.65
C SER A 9 -3.09 49.16 2.97
N PHE A 10 -2.39 48.52 2.03
CA PHE A 10 -2.76 47.25 1.42
C PHE A 10 -1.49 46.43 1.18
N LEU A 11 -1.42 45.24 1.76
CA LEU A 11 -0.33 44.27 1.53
C LEU A 11 -0.96 42.94 1.14
N LEU A 12 -0.85 42.56 -0.13
CA LEU A 12 -1.41 41.33 -0.69
C LEU A 12 -0.62 40.93 -1.94
N LEU A 13 -0.72 39.66 -2.34
CA LEU A 13 -0.06 39.04 -3.50
C LEU A 13 1.47 38.86 -3.41
N PHE A 14 1.91 38.03 -2.46
CA PHE A 14 2.98 37.08 -2.79
C PHE A 14 2.35 35.91 -3.55
N LEU A 15 2.58 35.83 -4.86
CA LEU A 15 2.11 34.73 -5.73
C LEU A 15 2.97 33.47 -5.56
N GLY A 16 2.91 32.87 -4.37
CA GLY A 16 3.59 31.63 -4.01
C GLY A 16 2.93 30.35 -4.54
N ILE A 17 2.31 30.38 -5.74
CA ILE A 17 1.61 29.21 -6.30
C ILE A 17 2.65 28.22 -6.87
N SER A 18 3.24 27.42 -5.99
CA SER A 18 3.93 26.19 -6.38
C SER A 18 2.90 25.17 -6.83
N LEU A 19 2.60 25.19 -8.14
CA LEU A 19 1.56 24.38 -8.77
C LEU A 19 2.03 22.92 -8.95
N PHE A 20 2.26 22.24 -7.82
CA PHE A 20 2.61 20.82 -7.79
C PHE A 20 1.45 19.98 -8.33
N ALA A 21 1.58 19.58 -9.59
CA ALA A 21 0.71 18.59 -10.20
C ALA A 21 0.89 17.25 -9.48
N ILE A 22 -0.05 16.92 -8.58
CA ILE A 22 -0.14 15.56 -8.03
C ILE A 22 -0.61 14.66 -9.17
N CYS A 23 0.35 14.05 -9.87
CA CYS A 23 0.10 13.01 -10.86
C CYS A 23 -0.52 11.79 -10.17
N PHE A 24 -1.86 11.79 -10.10
CA PHE A 24 -2.61 10.55 -9.94
C PHE A 24 -2.25 9.58 -11.06
N PRO A 25 -2.32 8.26 -10.85
CA PRO A 25 -2.20 7.31 -11.94
C PRO A 25 -3.29 7.60 -12.97
N GLU A 26 -2.88 7.99 -14.17
CA GLU A 26 -3.77 8.11 -15.32
C GLU A 26 -4.19 6.71 -15.81
N ILE A 27 -5.37 6.64 -16.39
CA ILE A 27 -5.97 5.38 -16.82
C ILE A 27 -5.84 5.31 -18.34
N LEU A 28 -4.94 4.45 -18.83
CA LEU A 28 -4.89 4.16 -20.26
C LEU A 28 -6.17 3.45 -20.70
N TYR A 29 -6.93 4.09 -21.58
CA TYR A 29 -8.08 3.50 -22.28
C TYR A 29 -7.69 3.23 -23.73
N LEU A 30 -8.08 2.06 -24.26
CA LEU A 30 -7.92 1.68 -25.66
C LEU A 30 -9.29 1.63 -26.34
N GLY A 31 -9.39 2.18 -27.54
CA GLY A 31 -10.62 2.26 -28.34
C GLY A 31 -10.35 2.10 -29.84
N THR A 32 -11.35 1.62 -30.58
CA THR A 32 -11.25 1.20 -31.99
C THR A 32 -11.95 2.19 -32.94
N ARG A 33 -11.55 2.22 -34.22
CA ARG A 33 -12.18 3.07 -35.25
C ARG A 33 -12.07 2.49 -36.67
N THR A 34 -13.03 2.83 -37.52
CA THR A 34 -13.08 2.55 -38.98
C THR A 34 -12.84 3.81 -39.83
N SER A 35 -12.73 3.65 -41.16
CA SER A 35 -12.10 4.58 -42.12
C SER A 35 -13.08 5.35 -43.02
N ASP A 36 -12.59 6.41 -43.70
CA ASP A 36 -12.39 6.43 -45.17
C ASP A 36 -11.71 7.74 -45.68
N VAL A 37 -11.44 7.84 -46.99
CA VAL A 37 -10.31 8.60 -47.58
C VAL A 37 -10.68 9.29 -48.93
N THR A 38 -10.07 10.45 -49.28
CA THR A 38 -9.45 10.81 -50.61
C THR A 38 -9.06 12.32 -50.74
N PRO A 39 -8.16 12.75 -51.68
CA PRO A 39 -7.20 13.83 -51.38
C PRO A 39 -6.98 14.96 -52.43
N LYS A 40 -6.21 16.00 -52.01
CA LYS A 40 -5.30 16.91 -52.78
C LYS A 40 -4.62 17.88 -51.77
N ALA A 41 -3.45 18.52 -52.00
CA ALA A 41 -2.44 18.46 -53.08
C ALA A 41 -1.01 18.60 -52.46
N LYS A 42 -0.13 19.52 -52.93
CA LYS A 42 1.22 19.80 -52.37
C LYS A 42 1.67 21.27 -52.48
N GLN A 43 2.36 21.76 -51.45
CA GLN A 43 3.53 22.66 -51.56
C GLN A 43 4.49 22.42 -50.37
N THR A 44 5.70 22.95 -50.46
CA THR A 44 6.89 22.66 -49.61
C THR A 44 7.21 23.83 -48.67
N HIS A 45 7.98 23.76 -47.58
CA HIS A 45 8.60 22.71 -46.72
C HIS A 45 9.08 23.45 -45.44
N THR A 46 9.36 22.90 -44.25
CA THR A 46 9.32 21.56 -43.60
C THR A 46 9.21 21.80 -42.08
N ALA A 47 8.88 20.84 -41.19
CA ALA A 47 8.50 19.45 -41.37
C ALA A 47 6.97 19.26 -41.29
N GLN A 48 6.43 18.23 -41.95
CA GLN A 48 4.99 18.00 -41.97
C GLN A 48 4.50 17.33 -40.68
N LYS A 49 3.39 17.86 -40.16
CA LYS A 49 2.62 17.29 -39.05
C LYS A 49 1.80 16.12 -39.59
N GLU A 50 2.48 14.99 -39.81
CA GLU A 50 1.88 13.78 -40.41
C GLU A 50 0.72 13.24 -39.55
N VAL A 51 -0.36 12.84 -40.24
CA VAL A 51 -1.57 12.33 -39.59
C VAL A 51 -1.30 10.92 -39.08
N VAL A 52 -1.68 10.66 -37.82
CA VAL A 52 -1.56 9.34 -37.20
C VAL A 52 -2.43 8.34 -37.94
N ASP A 53 -1.81 7.30 -38.50
CA ASP A 53 -2.50 6.09 -38.94
C ASP A 53 -3.07 5.36 -37.70
N THR A 54 -4.37 5.51 -37.50
CA THR A 54 -5.09 5.01 -36.32
C THR A 54 -5.29 3.49 -36.30
N ALA A 55 -4.80 2.74 -37.29
CA ALA A 55 -4.82 1.28 -37.25
C ALA A 55 -3.80 0.67 -36.27
N ASN A 56 -2.74 1.40 -35.91
CA ASN A 56 -1.63 0.84 -35.12
C ASN A 56 -1.02 1.88 -34.15
N PRO A 57 -1.54 2.03 -32.92
CA PRO A 57 -1.47 3.28 -32.15
C PRO A 57 -0.20 3.55 -31.32
N CYS A 58 0.89 2.77 -31.46
CA CYS A 58 2.17 3.08 -30.78
C CYS A 58 3.10 4.01 -31.60
N LYS A 59 2.58 4.69 -32.63
CA LYS A 59 3.33 5.54 -33.57
C LYS A 59 3.67 6.95 -33.02
N SER A 60 4.24 7.04 -31.81
CA SER A 60 5.09 8.19 -31.47
C SER A 60 6.46 8.04 -32.15
N LYS A 61 7.21 9.15 -32.33
CA LYS A 61 8.25 9.21 -33.38
C LYS A 61 9.67 8.80 -32.97
N GLU A 62 9.88 8.37 -31.72
CA GLU A 62 11.16 7.82 -31.25
C GLU A 62 10.95 6.45 -30.59
N VAL A 63 11.43 5.40 -31.27
CA VAL A 63 11.41 4.03 -30.79
C VAL A 63 12.82 3.68 -30.31
N TYR A 64 12.98 3.46 -29.01
CA TYR A 64 14.26 3.07 -28.42
C TYR A 64 14.38 1.54 -28.36
N THR A 65 15.19 0.99 -29.27
CA THR A 65 15.57 -0.43 -29.30
C THR A 65 16.99 -0.59 -28.76
N THR A 66 17.20 -1.46 -27.77
CA THR A 66 18.53 -1.72 -27.17
C THR A 66 18.76 -3.23 -27.06
N LEU A 67 19.97 -3.69 -27.41
CA LEU A 67 20.32 -5.09 -27.60
C LEU A 67 21.21 -5.66 -26.48
N TRP A 68 20.97 -6.94 -26.14
CA TRP A 68 21.90 -7.88 -25.49
C TRP A 68 22.37 -7.49 -24.06
N ASP A 69 22.95 -8.37 -23.21
CA ASP A 69 23.43 -9.75 -23.38
C ASP A 69 23.06 -10.63 -22.15
N LYS A 70 23.12 -11.95 -22.34
CA LYS A 70 22.99 -13.07 -21.39
C LYS A 70 21.63 -13.33 -20.72
N GLN A 71 21.16 -14.53 -21.02
CA GLN A 71 20.05 -15.24 -20.39
C GLN A 71 20.43 -15.72 -18.98
N SER A 72 19.51 -15.59 -18.01
CA SER A 72 19.61 -16.23 -16.68
C SER A 72 18.53 -17.31 -16.56
N PRO A 73 18.84 -18.51 -16.02
CA PRO A 73 17.89 -19.62 -15.95
C PRO A 73 16.98 -19.60 -14.69
N SER A 74 15.90 -20.38 -14.78
CA SER A 74 15.04 -20.92 -13.70
C SER A 74 14.16 -20.00 -12.82
N GLU A 75 12.85 -20.29 -12.91
CA GLU A 75 11.83 -20.38 -11.83
C GLU A 75 11.47 -19.20 -10.89
N ASP A 76 12.15 -18.05 -10.94
CA ASP A 76 11.79 -16.92 -10.06
C ASP A 76 10.54 -16.12 -10.51
N GLU A 77 9.94 -15.32 -9.61
CA GLU A 77 8.81 -14.42 -9.94
C GLU A 77 9.13 -13.52 -11.17
N PRO A 78 8.12 -13.11 -11.98
CA PRO A 78 8.35 -12.30 -13.19
C PRO A 78 8.85 -10.88 -12.86
N ARG A 79 10.17 -10.75 -12.70
CA ARG A 79 10.87 -9.47 -12.49
C ARG A 79 10.94 -8.73 -13.83
N PHE A 80 10.57 -7.45 -13.83
CA PHE A 80 10.63 -6.60 -15.02
C PHE A 80 12.08 -6.30 -15.44
N GLN A 81 12.23 -5.90 -16.70
CA GLN A 81 13.39 -5.13 -17.12
C GLN A 81 13.35 -3.75 -16.42
N LYS A 82 14.14 -3.65 -15.36
CA LYS A 82 14.30 -2.47 -14.51
C LYS A 82 15.07 -1.39 -15.27
N PHE A 83 14.43 -0.26 -15.58
CA PHE A 83 15.09 0.85 -16.27
C PHE A 83 15.94 1.64 -15.27
N GLY A 84 17.19 1.17 -15.11
CA GLY A 84 18.12 1.63 -14.09
C GLY A 84 17.67 1.22 -12.70
N LYS A 85 16.86 2.07 -12.06
CA LYS A 85 16.26 1.80 -10.74
C LYS A 85 14.79 2.24 -10.58
N ARG A 86 14.19 2.74 -11.67
CA ARG A 86 12.77 3.06 -11.82
C ARG A 86 12.14 2.04 -12.78
N GLY A 87 10.82 2.04 -12.91
CA GLY A 87 10.11 1.19 -13.87
C GLY A 87 8.72 0.75 -13.43
N VAL A 88 8.23 -0.31 -14.05
CA VAL A 88 6.97 -0.97 -13.72
C VAL A 88 7.26 -2.18 -12.81
N TYR A 89 6.35 -2.45 -11.87
CA TYR A 89 6.49 -3.48 -10.84
C TYR A 89 5.51 -4.66 -11.01
N SER A 90 4.27 -4.38 -11.39
CA SER A 90 3.26 -5.41 -11.70
C SER A 90 2.11 -4.81 -12.51
N ALA A 91 1.27 -5.66 -13.11
CA ALA A 91 -0.03 -5.25 -13.61
C ALA A 91 -1.10 -6.30 -13.40
N PHE A 92 -2.34 -5.83 -13.31
CA PHE A 92 -3.51 -6.61 -12.96
C PHE A 92 -4.62 -6.37 -13.98
N TYR A 93 -5.30 -7.44 -14.37
CA TYR A 93 -6.58 -7.31 -15.05
C TYR A 93 -7.65 -6.80 -14.08
N ASP A 94 -8.39 -5.75 -14.48
CA ASP A 94 -9.45 -5.14 -13.66
C ASP A 94 -10.82 -5.41 -14.29
N ALA A 95 -11.41 -6.55 -13.90
CA ALA A 95 -12.72 -6.99 -14.37
C ALA A 95 -13.91 -6.15 -13.85
N ARG A 96 -13.68 -5.04 -13.12
CA ARG A 96 -14.74 -4.16 -12.60
C ARG A 96 -15.28 -3.16 -13.62
N GLU A 97 -14.61 -3.01 -14.76
CA GLU A 97 -15.01 -2.16 -15.89
C GLU A 97 -15.43 -3.07 -17.08
N PRO A 98 -16.48 -3.91 -16.98
CA PRO A 98 -16.71 -5.06 -17.86
C PRO A 98 -16.94 -4.72 -19.35
N SER A 99 -17.19 -3.45 -19.68
CA SER A 99 -17.26 -2.96 -21.06
C SER A 99 -15.90 -2.79 -21.74
N HIS A 100 -14.79 -2.87 -20.99
CA HIS A 100 -13.43 -2.62 -21.49
C HIS A 100 -12.43 -3.62 -20.89
N ARG A 101 -11.43 -4.07 -21.66
CA ARG A 101 -10.32 -4.88 -21.14
C ARG A 101 -9.29 -3.99 -20.43
N VAL A 102 -9.60 -3.54 -19.22
CA VAL A 102 -8.76 -2.63 -18.44
C VAL A 102 -7.61 -3.37 -17.75
N LEU A 103 -6.41 -2.79 -17.87
CA LEU A 103 -5.24 -3.15 -17.07
C LEU A 103 -4.96 -2.05 -16.04
N ARG A 104 -4.45 -2.45 -14.88
CA ARG A 104 -3.95 -1.55 -13.83
C ARG A 104 -2.48 -1.84 -13.64
N ILE A 105 -1.64 -0.86 -13.99
CA ILE A 105 -0.19 -0.97 -13.98
C ILE A 105 0.33 -0.26 -12.73
N ILE A 106 1.15 -0.93 -11.93
CA ILE A 106 1.81 -0.38 -10.74
C ILE A 106 3.29 -0.17 -11.08
N GLY A 107 3.81 1.03 -10.84
CA GLY A 107 5.19 1.39 -11.11
C GLY A 107 5.59 2.71 -10.46
N ILE A 108 6.88 3.02 -10.54
CA ILE A 108 7.51 4.26 -10.07
C ILE A 108 8.37 4.75 -11.24
N LEU A 109 7.96 5.86 -11.84
CA LEU A 109 8.48 6.35 -13.11
C LEU A 109 9.16 7.71 -12.92
N ALA A 110 10.02 8.11 -13.86
CA ALA A 110 10.43 9.51 -13.96
C ALA A 110 9.26 10.37 -14.46
N THR A 111 9.29 11.67 -14.17
CA THR A 111 8.32 12.67 -14.66
C THR A 111 8.19 12.75 -16.19
N GLU A 112 9.17 12.21 -16.91
CA GLU A 112 9.31 12.23 -18.37
C GLU A 112 9.43 10.79 -18.94
N THR A 113 8.69 9.82 -18.38
CA THR A 113 8.74 8.42 -18.85
C THR A 113 7.57 8.09 -19.77
N ASP A 114 7.85 7.87 -21.05
CA ASP A 114 6.88 7.26 -21.97
C ASP A 114 6.66 5.77 -21.64
N VAL A 115 5.40 5.35 -21.56
CA VAL A 115 5.01 3.98 -21.18
C VAL A 115 4.37 3.24 -22.36
N PHE A 116 5.18 2.46 -23.07
CA PHE A 116 4.74 1.67 -24.23
C PHE A 116 4.01 0.37 -23.80
N CYS A 117 2.68 0.41 -23.82
CA CYS A 117 1.82 -0.71 -23.40
C CYS A 117 1.62 -1.80 -24.48
N HIS A 118 2.68 -2.50 -24.87
CA HIS A 118 2.61 -3.65 -25.80
C HIS A 118 2.04 -4.92 -25.12
N MET A 119 0.74 -5.14 -25.27
CA MET A 119 0.03 -6.34 -24.80
C MET A 119 0.16 -7.50 -25.79
N ILE A 120 1.30 -8.21 -25.76
CA ILE A 120 1.48 -9.46 -26.53
C ILE A 120 0.91 -10.62 -25.71
N ALA A 121 -0.22 -11.17 -26.16
CA ALA A 121 -0.85 -12.36 -25.59
C ALA A 121 -0.62 -13.57 -26.51
N THR A 122 -0.04 -14.64 -25.98
CA THR A 122 0.11 -15.92 -26.70
C THR A 122 -1.21 -16.68 -26.75
N SER A 123 -1.53 -17.23 -27.93
CA SER A 123 -2.67 -18.13 -28.12
C SER A 123 -2.39 -19.50 -27.47
N PRO A 124 -3.39 -20.19 -26.89
CA PRO A 124 -3.26 -21.59 -26.49
C PRO A 124 -2.83 -22.54 -27.62
N ALA A 125 -3.02 -22.14 -28.88
CA ALA A 125 -2.61 -22.90 -30.06
C ALA A 125 -1.13 -22.70 -30.46
N GLY A 126 -0.33 -21.97 -29.69
CA GLY A 126 1.13 -21.91 -29.85
C GLY A 126 1.67 -21.18 -31.10
N SER A 127 0.82 -20.54 -31.90
CA SER A 127 1.23 -19.79 -33.09
C SER A 127 1.99 -18.51 -32.71
N THR A 128 3.32 -18.60 -32.67
CA THR A 128 4.24 -17.46 -32.57
C THR A 128 4.10 -16.56 -33.80
N MET A 129 3.61 -15.34 -33.61
CA MET A 129 3.88 -14.27 -34.57
C MET A 129 5.38 -13.94 -34.55
N SER A 130 5.99 -13.86 -35.72
CA SER A 130 7.36 -13.35 -35.88
C SER A 130 7.37 -11.83 -35.75
N VAL A 131 7.26 -11.37 -34.50
CA VAL A 131 7.53 -9.99 -34.07
C VAL A 131 8.65 -10.09 -33.04
N ASP A 132 9.59 -9.15 -33.06
CA ASP A 132 10.77 -9.17 -32.20
C ASP A 132 10.40 -9.38 -30.73
N LEU A 133 11.13 -10.26 -30.05
CA LEU A 133 10.86 -10.63 -28.66
C LEU A 133 10.83 -9.37 -27.78
N PRO A 134 9.76 -9.14 -27.01
CA PRO A 134 9.58 -7.87 -26.31
C PRO A 134 10.66 -7.69 -25.25
N LEU A 135 11.27 -6.49 -25.24
CA LEU A 135 12.34 -6.09 -24.30
C LEU A 135 12.02 -6.47 -22.84
N ALA A 136 10.75 -6.30 -22.44
CA ALA A 136 10.21 -6.82 -21.20
C ALA A 136 8.85 -7.49 -21.46
N SER A 137 8.62 -8.67 -20.88
CA SER A 137 7.29 -9.31 -20.85
C SER A 137 6.70 -9.26 -19.44
N LEU A 138 5.47 -8.78 -19.33
CA LEU A 138 4.74 -8.67 -18.06
C LEU A 138 3.66 -9.74 -17.96
N ARG A 139 3.76 -10.60 -16.94
CA ARG A 139 2.65 -11.45 -16.51
C ARG A 139 1.53 -10.61 -15.91
N VAL A 140 0.51 -10.28 -16.71
CA VAL A 140 -0.74 -9.71 -16.19
C VAL A 140 -1.34 -10.68 -15.15
N LEU A 141 -1.55 -10.19 -13.94
CA LEU A 141 -2.19 -10.92 -12.84
C LEU A 141 -3.72 -10.77 -12.91
N ASN A 142 -4.46 -11.45 -12.03
CA ASN A 142 -5.94 -11.43 -11.96
C ASN A 142 -6.73 -11.90 -13.20
N GLN A 143 -6.07 -12.50 -14.21
CA GLN A 143 -6.73 -12.97 -15.45
C GLN A 143 -7.88 -13.95 -15.21
N ASN A 144 -7.87 -14.70 -14.11
CA ASN A 144 -8.98 -15.55 -13.68
C ASN A 144 -9.48 -15.10 -12.30
N SER A 145 -10.39 -14.11 -12.29
CA SER A 145 -11.09 -13.62 -11.10
C SER A 145 -12.13 -14.61 -10.56
N ALA A 146 -12.50 -15.65 -11.32
CA ALA A 146 -13.39 -16.72 -10.88
C ALA A 146 -12.73 -17.74 -9.92
N LYS A 147 -11.44 -17.55 -9.56
CA LYS A 147 -10.77 -18.30 -8.47
C LYS A 147 -11.43 -18.12 -7.10
N GLY A 148 -12.28 -17.11 -6.92
CA GLY A 148 -13.09 -16.90 -5.72
C GLY A 148 -12.32 -16.32 -4.53
N ILE A 149 -13.09 -15.94 -3.51
CA ILE A 149 -12.56 -15.49 -2.23
C ILE A 149 -11.97 -16.68 -1.48
N LYS A 150 -10.73 -16.53 -1.02
CA LYS A 150 -10.01 -17.46 -0.13
C LYS A 150 -10.01 -16.99 1.32
N TYR A 151 -9.94 -15.67 1.53
CA TYR A 151 -9.71 -15.05 2.84
C TYR A 151 -10.82 -14.04 3.15
N ASN A 152 -11.28 -14.00 4.39
CA ASN A 152 -12.13 -12.92 4.87
C ASN A 152 -11.31 -11.63 5.11
N PHE A 153 -10.12 -11.75 5.73
CA PHE A 153 -9.18 -10.63 5.91
C PHE A 153 -7.76 -11.01 5.48
N THR A 154 -7.21 -10.22 4.55
CA THR A 154 -5.76 -10.22 4.25
C THR A 154 -5.13 -8.93 4.77
N VAL A 155 -3.98 -9.02 5.42
CA VAL A 155 -3.29 -7.89 6.06
C VAL A 155 -2.10 -7.46 5.19
N CYS A 156 -2.22 -6.28 4.58
CA CYS A 156 -1.21 -5.69 3.70
C CYS A 156 -0.29 -4.75 4.49
N LEU A 157 1.01 -5.04 4.50
CA LEU A 157 2.01 -4.13 5.05
C LEU A 157 2.19 -2.89 4.14
N HIS A 158 2.06 -1.69 4.70
CA HIS A 158 2.05 -0.42 3.97
C HIS A 158 3.37 -0.01 3.29
N LYS A 159 4.50 -0.57 3.72
CA LYS A 159 5.83 -0.18 3.27
C LYS A 159 6.72 -1.41 3.05
N PRO A 160 7.64 -1.38 2.08
CA PRO A 160 8.75 -2.32 2.04
C PRO A 160 9.57 -2.28 3.33
N LEU A 161 10.14 -3.43 3.71
CA LEU A 161 11.02 -3.56 4.86
C LEU A 161 12.33 -2.80 4.58
N PHE A 162 12.42 -1.57 5.09
CA PHE A 162 13.49 -0.60 4.88
C PHE A 162 14.17 -0.22 6.21
N ILE A 163 15.50 -0.11 6.22
CA ILE A 163 16.36 0.16 7.40
C ILE A 163 15.99 -0.72 8.62
N ILE A 164 15.72 -2.01 8.38
CA ILE A 164 15.55 -3.00 9.45
C ILE A 164 16.42 -4.24 9.24
N SER A 165 16.91 -4.80 10.34
CA SER A 165 17.63 -6.08 10.39
C SER A 165 16.87 -7.12 11.24
N LEU A 166 17.42 -8.33 11.35
CA LEU A 166 16.83 -9.46 12.10
C LEU A 166 16.40 -9.13 13.54
N ARG A 167 17.00 -8.13 14.20
CA ARG A 167 16.61 -7.68 15.55
C ARG A 167 15.14 -7.21 15.65
N HIS A 168 14.51 -6.84 14.53
CA HIS A 168 13.11 -6.38 14.49
C HIS A 168 12.13 -7.50 14.14
N VAL A 169 12.61 -8.72 13.84
CA VAL A 169 11.73 -9.87 13.55
C VAL A 169 10.73 -10.14 14.68
N PRO A 170 11.06 -10.03 15.98
CA PRO A 170 10.05 -10.13 17.04
C PRO A 170 8.87 -9.16 16.89
N ARG A 171 9.08 -7.93 16.41
CA ARG A 171 8.00 -6.97 16.11
C ARG A 171 7.17 -7.37 14.88
N ILE A 172 7.80 -8.00 13.88
CA ILE A 172 7.09 -8.54 12.70
C ILE A 172 6.24 -9.75 13.11
N LEU A 173 6.74 -10.62 13.98
CA LEU A 173 5.99 -11.77 14.50
C LEU A 173 4.87 -11.34 15.45
N GLU A 174 5.11 -10.31 16.28
CA GLU A 174 4.06 -9.64 17.06
C GLU A 174 2.96 -9.06 16.14
N TRP A 175 3.35 -8.39 15.05
CA TRP A 175 2.41 -7.85 14.05
C TRP A 175 1.53 -8.93 13.45
N ILE A 176 2.10 -10.06 12.99
CA ILE A 176 1.34 -11.21 12.50
C ILE A 176 0.44 -11.77 13.61
N ALA A 177 1.00 -12.00 14.80
CA ALA A 177 0.30 -12.71 15.87
C ALA A 177 -0.94 -11.98 16.39
N VAL A 178 -0.85 -10.66 16.67
CA VAL A 178 -1.97 -9.87 17.20
C VAL A 178 -3.03 -9.65 16.12
N ASN A 179 -2.64 -9.33 14.89
CA ASN A 179 -3.61 -9.18 13.79
C ASN A 179 -4.29 -10.52 13.43
N ARG A 180 -3.62 -11.68 13.61
CA ARG A 180 -4.24 -13.01 13.51
C ARG A 180 -5.32 -13.22 14.59
N VAL A 181 -5.10 -12.75 15.82
CA VAL A 181 -6.12 -12.78 16.89
C VAL A 181 -7.35 -11.94 16.55
N PHE A 182 -7.18 -10.82 15.85
CA PHE A 182 -8.30 -9.98 15.38
C PHE A 182 -9.01 -10.50 14.11
N GLY A 183 -8.56 -11.63 13.55
CA GLY A 183 -9.18 -12.28 12.39
C GLY A 183 -8.42 -12.16 11.07
N GLY A 184 -7.16 -11.73 11.08
CA GLY A 184 -6.28 -11.76 9.91
C GLY A 184 -5.83 -13.18 9.55
N GLU A 185 -6.19 -13.64 8.35
CA GLU A 185 -5.96 -15.04 7.93
C GLU A 185 -4.73 -15.21 7.03
N HIS A 186 -4.33 -14.14 6.33
CA HIS A 186 -3.21 -14.14 5.39
C HIS A 186 -2.51 -12.78 5.41
N PHE A 187 -1.19 -12.77 5.31
CA PHE A 187 -0.34 -11.60 5.52
C PHE A 187 0.53 -11.35 4.29
N VAL A 188 0.76 -10.09 3.93
CA VAL A 188 1.51 -9.71 2.73
C VAL A 188 2.53 -8.65 3.08
N MET A 189 3.80 -8.89 2.74
CA MET A 189 4.89 -7.94 2.96
C MET A 189 5.85 -7.87 1.77
N TYR A 190 6.69 -6.85 1.77
CA TYR A 190 7.59 -6.51 0.67
C TYR A 190 8.99 -6.33 1.22
N THR A 191 9.98 -7.02 0.64
CA THR A 191 11.38 -7.01 1.06
C THR A 191 12.27 -6.35 0.02
N LEU A 192 13.21 -5.54 0.49
CA LEU A 192 14.27 -4.96 -0.33
C LEU A 192 15.45 -5.94 -0.40
N PRO A 193 16.39 -5.81 -1.36
CA PRO A 193 17.64 -6.58 -1.35
C PRO A 193 18.42 -6.45 -0.03
N SER A 194 18.33 -5.31 0.65
CA SER A 194 18.91 -5.07 1.97
C SER A 194 18.21 -5.79 3.13
N THR A 195 17.00 -6.34 2.92
CA THR A 195 16.22 -7.07 3.94
C THR A 195 15.93 -8.53 3.58
N GLU A 196 16.61 -9.08 2.57
CA GLU A 196 16.58 -10.50 2.17
C GLU A 196 16.88 -11.47 3.34
N ALA A 197 17.68 -11.06 4.33
CA ALA A 197 17.91 -11.86 5.54
C ALA A 197 16.61 -12.12 6.34
N ILE A 198 15.68 -11.16 6.35
CA ILE A 198 14.37 -11.30 6.99
C ILE A 198 13.47 -12.21 6.14
N ARG A 199 13.48 -12.07 4.80
CA ARG A 199 12.78 -12.98 3.88
C ARG A 199 13.17 -14.43 4.14
N LYS A 200 14.47 -14.72 4.20
CA LYS A 200 15.02 -16.06 4.48
C LYS A 200 14.66 -16.57 5.87
N TYR A 201 14.64 -15.71 6.88
CA TYR A 201 14.22 -16.10 8.23
C TYR A 201 12.73 -16.49 8.28
N LEU A 202 11.85 -15.75 7.57
CA LEU A 202 10.40 -15.94 7.60
C LEU A 202 9.88 -17.01 6.62
N GLN A 203 10.73 -17.64 5.82
CA GLN A 203 10.34 -18.67 4.84
C GLN A 203 9.41 -19.78 5.38
N PRO A 204 9.55 -20.29 6.62
CA PRO A 204 8.59 -21.28 7.16
C PRO A 204 7.14 -20.77 7.25
N LEU A 205 6.92 -19.46 7.41
CA LEU A 205 5.58 -18.83 7.37
C LEU A 205 5.05 -18.65 5.94
N VAL A 206 5.95 -18.64 4.95
CA VAL A 206 5.61 -18.63 3.52
C VAL A 206 5.23 -20.04 3.07
N ALA A 207 6.02 -21.04 3.47
CA ALA A 207 5.74 -22.45 3.23
C ALA A 207 4.43 -22.94 3.86
N SER A 208 3.97 -22.34 4.97
CA SER A 208 2.66 -22.62 5.56
C SER A 208 1.49 -21.87 4.92
N GLY A 209 1.75 -20.97 3.96
CA GLY A 209 0.73 -20.15 3.29
C GLY A 209 0.17 -18.99 4.13
N LEU A 210 0.67 -18.78 5.35
CA LEU A 210 0.26 -17.67 6.21
C LEU A 210 0.76 -16.32 5.69
N LEU A 211 1.92 -16.31 5.02
CA LEU A 211 2.64 -15.09 4.63
C LEU A 211 3.07 -15.11 3.15
N GLU A 212 2.76 -14.06 2.39
CA GLU A 212 3.31 -13.80 1.04
C GLU A 212 4.41 -12.71 1.15
N ILE A 213 5.59 -12.94 0.55
CA ILE A 213 6.73 -12.00 0.59
C ILE A 213 7.28 -11.73 -0.82
N HIS A 214 7.08 -10.51 -1.32
CA HIS A 214 7.61 -10.08 -2.62
C HIS A 214 8.94 -9.35 -2.51
N SER A 215 9.73 -9.39 -3.60
CA SER A 215 10.95 -8.59 -3.74
C SER A 215 10.60 -7.22 -4.35
N TRP A 216 10.80 -6.13 -3.60
CA TRP A 216 10.57 -4.76 -4.03
C TRP A 216 11.88 -4.09 -4.46
N ASP A 217 12.42 -4.49 -5.60
CA ASP A 217 13.72 -3.98 -6.11
C ASP A 217 13.57 -2.67 -6.91
N MET A 218 13.00 -1.64 -6.27
CA MET A 218 12.85 -0.29 -6.82
C MET A 218 13.49 0.74 -5.89
N GLU A 219 14.21 1.73 -6.45
CA GLU A 219 14.66 2.87 -5.65
C GLU A 219 13.71 4.06 -5.77
N VAL A 220 13.38 4.62 -4.61
CA VAL A 220 12.70 5.90 -4.45
C VAL A 220 13.74 7.01 -4.63
N PRO A 221 13.43 8.11 -5.33
CA PRO A 221 14.35 9.23 -5.45
C PRO A 221 14.69 9.83 -4.07
N ALA A 222 15.97 10.08 -3.80
CA ALA A 222 16.47 10.51 -2.48
C ALA A 222 15.95 11.88 -1.98
N ASN A 223 15.12 12.55 -2.78
CA ASN A 223 14.55 13.88 -2.53
C ASN A 223 13.08 13.80 -2.07
N GLU A 224 12.50 12.59 -1.98
CA GLU A 224 11.10 12.39 -1.61
C GLU A 224 10.91 12.09 -0.11
N THR A 225 9.81 12.57 0.47
CA THR A 225 9.57 12.55 1.92
C THR A 225 9.10 11.19 2.45
N ASP A 226 9.00 11.03 3.78
CA ASP A 226 8.71 9.74 4.43
C ASP A 226 7.49 8.98 3.89
N GLU A 227 6.41 9.68 3.50
CA GLU A 227 5.21 9.09 2.88
C GLU A 227 5.46 8.41 1.52
N ASN A 228 6.57 8.74 0.87
CA ASN A 228 6.87 8.38 -0.50
C ASN A 228 7.88 7.23 -0.63
N HIS A 229 8.24 6.54 0.46
CA HIS A 229 9.05 5.31 0.47
C HIS A 229 8.36 4.11 -0.23
N SER A 230 8.03 4.26 -1.52
CA SER A 230 7.16 3.38 -2.32
C SER A 230 5.76 3.11 -1.75
N GLN A 231 5.42 3.60 -0.55
CA GLN A 231 4.23 3.20 0.21
C GLN A 231 2.96 3.19 -0.65
N LYS A 232 2.69 4.31 -1.34
CA LYS A 232 1.51 4.47 -2.21
C LYS A 232 1.48 3.44 -3.35
N ALA A 233 2.62 3.05 -3.91
CA ALA A 233 2.69 1.98 -4.92
C ALA A 233 2.48 0.60 -4.27
N THR A 234 3.18 0.29 -3.19
CA THR A 234 3.10 -0.99 -2.43
C THR A 234 1.69 -1.27 -1.90
N ILE A 235 1.04 -0.26 -1.32
CA ILE A 235 -0.36 -0.29 -0.86
C ILE A 235 -1.32 -0.69 -1.98
N ASN A 236 -1.16 -0.10 -3.17
CA ASN A 236 -2.02 -0.42 -4.31
C ASN A 236 -1.64 -1.75 -4.96
N GLU A 237 -0.38 -2.18 -4.90
CA GLU A 237 0.08 -3.51 -5.33
C GLU A 237 -0.67 -4.61 -4.57
N CYS A 238 -0.61 -4.58 -3.24
CA CYS A 238 -1.32 -5.53 -2.39
C CYS A 238 -2.84 -5.43 -2.60
N MET A 239 -3.37 -4.21 -2.73
CA MET A 239 -4.79 -3.99 -3.00
C MET A 239 -5.25 -4.69 -4.28
N TYR A 240 -4.52 -4.52 -5.38
CA TYR A 240 -4.87 -5.14 -6.67
C TYR A 240 -4.58 -6.65 -6.68
N ARG A 241 -3.48 -7.10 -6.08
CA ARG A 241 -3.11 -8.52 -5.97
C ARG A 241 -4.18 -9.35 -5.27
N HIS A 242 -4.75 -8.83 -4.18
CA HIS A 242 -5.71 -9.56 -3.36
C HIS A 242 -7.18 -9.16 -3.56
N MET A 243 -7.48 -8.28 -4.53
CA MET A 243 -8.85 -7.77 -4.76
C MET A 243 -9.90 -8.85 -5.06
N TYR A 244 -9.48 -9.99 -5.62
CA TYR A 244 -10.36 -11.11 -5.94
C TYR A 244 -10.19 -12.30 -4.98
N THR A 245 -9.15 -12.32 -4.13
CA THR A 245 -8.93 -13.40 -3.15
C THR A 245 -9.48 -13.10 -1.77
N SER A 246 -9.78 -11.83 -1.45
CA SER A 246 -9.97 -11.41 -0.06
C SER A 246 -11.20 -10.50 0.12
N ASN A 247 -12.09 -10.81 1.07
CA ASN A 247 -13.31 -10.00 1.29
C ASN A 247 -12.97 -8.57 1.71
N ARG A 248 -12.12 -8.45 2.73
CA ARG A 248 -11.56 -7.19 3.22
C ARG A 248 -10.03 -7.24 3.14
N LEU A 249 -9.41 -6.08 2.96
CA LEU A 249 -7.97 -5.90 3.19
C LEU A 249 -7.76 -4.96 4.36
N VAL A 250 -6.83 -5.30 5.26
CA VAL A 250 -6.40 -4.48 6.38
C VAL A 250 -5.10 -3.80 5.99
N MET A 251 -5.10 -2.47 5.99
CA MET A 251 -4.07 -1.65 5.36
C MET A 251 -3.34 -0.87 6.46
N ILE A 252 -2.19 -1.39 6.92
CA ILE A 252 -1.47 -0.94 8.13
C ILE A 252 0.06 -1.06 8.01
N ASP A 253 0.79 -0.36 8.87
CA ASP A 253 2.21 -0.59 9.16
C ASP A 253 2.40 -1.72 10.20
N PHE A 254 3.64 -2.16 10.43
CA PHE A 254 3.93 -3.24 11.40
C PHE A 254 3.88 -2.80 12.86
N ASP A 255 3.95 -1.48 13.11
CA ASP A 255 3.85 -0.85 14.42
C ASP A 255 2.40 -0.51 14.83
N GLU A 256 1.41 -0.93 14.04
CA GLU A 256 0.00 -0.53 14.17
C GLU A 256 -0.98 -1.71 14.26
N PHE A 257 -2.08 -1.52 15.01
CA PHE A 257 -3.11 -2.53 15.24
C PHE A 257 -4.51 -1.89 15.29
N PRO A 258 -5.41 -2.15 14.32
CA PRO A 258 -6.80 -1.68 14.37
C PRO A 258 -7.55 -2.50 15.42
N THR A 259 -7.64 -2.02 16.66
CA THR A 259 -7.98 -2.84 17.83
C THR A 259 -9.48 -2.83 18.14
N PRO A 260 -10.17 -3.99 18.12
CA PRO A 260 -11.55 -4.10 18.55
C PRO A 260 -11.71 -3.85 20.05
N HIS A 261 -12.53 -2.85 20.42
CA HIS A 261 -12.82 -2.52 21.82
C HIS A 261 -14.12 -3.14 22.29
N SER A 262 -15.19 -3.04 21.50
CA SER A 262 -16.52 -3.59 21.83
C SER A 262 -16.74 -5.06 21.41
N LYS A 263 -15.76 -5.67 20.72
CA LYS A 263 -15.77 -7.04 20.17
C LYS A 263 -14.37 -7.68 20.23
N ASP A 264 -14.29 -8.94 19.83
CA ASP A 264 -13.05 -9.74 19.84
C ASP A 264 -12.30 -9.78 18.50
N ASN A 265 -12.95 -9.43 17.39
CA ASN A 265 -12.39 -9.53 16.04
C ASN A 265 -13.00 -8.49 15.10
N TRP A 266 -12.39 -8.30 13.92
CA TRP A 266 -12.84 -7.31 12.92
C TRP A 266 -14.18 -7.65 12.27
N GLN A 267 -14.53 -8.93 12.12
CA GLN A 267 -15.79 -9.34 11.49
C GLN A 267 -16.98 -8.86 12.34
N ASP A 268 -16.99 -9.22 13.62
CA ASP A 268 -18.06 -8.87 14.54
C ASP A 268 -18.08 -7.38 14.84
N LEU A 269 -16.90 -6.74 14.95
CA LEU A 269 -16.79 -5.30 15.10
C LEU A 269 -17.45 -4.57 13.93
N ILE A 270 -17.05 -4.87 12.69
CA ILE A 270 -17.58 -4.19 11.51
C ILE A 270 -19.07 -4.47 11.37
N ASN A 271 -19.51 -5.73 11.48
CA ASN A 271 -20.91 -6.11 11.29
C ASN A 271 -21.87 -5.56 12.36
N SER A 272 -21.41 -5.32 13.60
CA SER A 272 -22.22 -4.73 14.66
C SER A 272 -22.07 -3.20 14.79
N SER A 273 -21.18 -2.58 14.00
CA SER A 273 -21.00 -1.13 13.93
C SER A 273 -21.87 -0.48 12.85
N PRO A 274 -22.06 0.85 12.89
CA PRO A 274 -22.58 1.62 11.75
C PRO A 274 -21.79 1.41 10.44
N CYS A 275 -20.54 0.95 10.52
CA CYS A 275 -19.68 0.74 9.36
C CYS A 275 -19.92 -0.58 8.60
N ALA A 276 -20.90 -1.42 8.99
CA ALA A 276 -21.11 -2.76 8.42
C ALA A 276 -21.19 -2.80 6.88
N ASN A 277 -21.99 -1.91 6.29
CA ASN A 277 -22.25 -1.88 4.85
C ASN A 277 -21.21 -1.10 4.03
N GLU A 278 -20.23 -0.49 4.69
CA GLU A 278 -19.34 0.52 4.12
C GLU A 278 -18.23 -0.06 3.25
N SER A 279 -17.83 0.73 2.27
CA SER A 279 -16.71 0.36 1.38
C SER A 279 -15.34 0.49 2.06
N VAL A 280 -15.22 1.39 3.05
CA VAL A 280 -13.99 1.65 3.83
C VAL A 280 -14.34 1.95 5.28
N VAL A 281 -13.67 1.27 6.20
CA VAL A 281 -13.74 1.51 7.66
C VAL A 281 -12.42 2.15 8.09
N TYR A 282 -12.48 3.35 8.67
CA TYR A 282 -11.32 4.07 9.19
C TYR A 282 -11.21 3.85 10.70
N PHE A 283 -9.99 3.66 11.19
CA PHE A 283 -9.66 3.59 12.61
C PHE A 283 -8.83 4.82 12.98
N ARG A 284 -9.31 5.57 13.99
CA ARG A 284 -8.65 6.78 14.54
C ARG A 284 -7.31 6.43 15.16
N ASN A 285 -6.28 7.25 14.98
CA ASN A 285 -4.94 6.96 15.51
C ASN A 285 -4.82 7.35 17.00
N GLY A 286 -4.59 6.37 17.88
CA GLY A 286 -4.14 6.56 19.26
C GLY A 286 -2.68 6.13 19.41
N PHE A 287 -1.81 7.04 19.83
CA PHE A 287 -0.37 6.75 20.00
C PHE A 287 -0.06 6.12 21.35
N PHE A 288 0.76 5.07 21.33
CA PHE A 288 1.33 4.39 22.50
C PHE A 288 2.85 4.63 22.53
N PRO A 289 3.36 5.62 23.29
CA PRO A 289 4.78 6.00 23.27
C PRO A 289 5.68 4.88 23.81
N THR A 290 6.43 4.20 22.94
CA THR A 290 7.19 2.99 23.33
C THR A 290 8.36 3.23 24.27
N GLN A 291 8.79 4.47 24.45
CA GLN A 291 9.79 4.85 25.46
C GLN A 291 9.23 5.01 26.87
N LEU A 292 7.90 4.90 27.06
CA LEU A 292 7.23 4.97 28.35
C LEU A 292 6.64 3.60 28.71
N THR A 293 6.69 3.24 29.98
CA THR A 293 6.04 2.03 30.53
C THR A 293 5.31 2.43 31.81
N ALA A 294 4.09 1.90 32.03
CA ALA A 294 3.35 2.14 33.26
C ALA A 294 4.11 1.55 34.46
N LYS A 295 4.14 2.28 35.60
CA LYS A 295 4.85 1.84 36.82
C LYS A 295 4.43 0.44 37.31
N ASN A 296 3.17 0.06 37.06
CA ASN A 296 2.57 -1.23 37.41
C ASN A 296 2.30 -2.12 36.18
N SER A 297 3.05 -1.98 35.07
CA SER A 297 2.86 -2.85 33.91
C SER A 297 3.22 -4.31 34.27
N PRO A 298 2.31 -5.29 34.09
CA PRO A 298 2.53 -6.67 34.43
C PRO A 298 3.57 -7.28 33.49
N ARG A 299 4.56 -7.97 34.08
CA ARG A 299 5.58 -8.67 33.31
C ARG A 299 4.97 -9.93 32.70
N SER A 300 4.70 -9.88 31.40
CA SER A 300 4.58 -11.07 30.56
C SER A 300 5.95 -11.74 30.47
N ASP A 301 6.02 -13.07 30.62
CA ASP A 301 7.26 -13.86 30.41
C ASP A 301 7.82 -13.75 28.98
N ILE A 302 7.02 -13.20 28.07
CA ILE A 302 7.31 -13.06 26.64
C ILE A 302 7.25 -11.57 26.29
N PHE A 303 8.29 -11.08 25.61
CA PHE A 303 8.37 -9.70 25.16
C PHE A 303 7.40 -9.42 24.00
N VAL A 304 6.27 -8.78 24.31
CA VAL A 304 5.22 -8.36 23.36
C VAL A 304 4.89 -6.89 23.63
N THR A 305 5.21 -6.01 22.70
CA THR A 305 5.10 -4.55 22.87
C THR A 305 3.67 -4.12 23.20
N ALA A 306 2.69 -4.67 22.48
CA ALA A 306 1.28 -4.39 22.65
C ALA A 306 0.72 -4.79 24.03
N LEU A 307 1.37 -5.72 24.74
CA LEU A 307 1.01 -6.11 26.11
C LEU A 307 1.78 -5.30 27.16
N GLU A 308 3.04 -4.93 26.90
CA GLU A 308 3.90 -4.17 27.84
C GLU A 308 3.55 -2.68 27.89
N LYS A 309 3.24 -2.08 26.73
CA LYS A 309 3.06 -0.63 26.56
C LYS A 309 1.58 -0.25 26.68
N THR A 310 1.12 -0.02 27.91
CA THR A 310 -0.28 0.33 28.20
C THR A 310 -0.53 1.80 28.51
N LEU A 311 0.40 2.68 28.14
CA LEU A 311 0.21 4.13 28.20
C LEU A 311 -0.03 4.66 26.78
N ARG A 312 -1.09 5.45 26.60
CA ARG A 312 -1.39 6.13 25.34
C ARG A 312 -1.65 7.61 25.54
N CYS A 313 -1.47 8.39 24.47
CA CYS A 313 -2.00 9.74 24.37
C CYS A 313 -3.52 9.72 24.58
N ASN A 314 -4.02 10.69 25.33
CA ASN A 314 -5.44 10.78 25.71
C ASN A 314 -6.34 11.03 24.50
N GLU A 315 -5.94 11.93 23.60
CA GLU A 315 -6.66 12.22 22.37
C GLU A 315 -6.29 11.24 21.23
N THR A 316 -7.27 11.00 20.33
CA THR A 316 -7.05 10.25 19.09
C THR A 316 -7.32 11.14 17.87
N PHE A 317 -6.56 10.92 16.79
CA PHE A 317 -6.66 11.75 15.59
C PHE A 317 -8.02 11.55 14.87
N GLN A 318 -8.64 12.68 14.51
CA GLN A 318 -9.91 12.71 13.76
C GLN A 318 -9.75 12.09 12.37
N CYS A 319 -10.68 11.20 11.97
CA CYS A 319 -10.64 10.60 10.63
C CYS A 319 -10.70 11.66 9.51
N PRO A 320 -9.89 11.55 8.43
CA PRO A 320 -8.93 10.49 8.13
C PRO A 320 -7.47 10.81 8.57
N SER A 321 -7.25 11.85 9.38
CA SER A 321 -5.90 12.25 9.80
C SER A 321 -5.20 11.12 10.54
N ARG A 322 -3.97 10.82 10.13
CA ARG A 322 -3.12 9.69 10.59
C ARG A 322 -3.80 8.30 10.66
N SER A 323 -5.01 8.17 10.14
CA SER A 323 -5.86 6.99 10.33
C SER A 323 -5.35 5.81 9.50
N LYS A 324 -5.84 4.60 9.78
CA LYS A 324 -5.65 3.43 8.91
C LYS A 324 -6.96 2.73 8.64
N VAL A 325 -6.97 1.87 7.62
CA VAL A 325 -8.24 1.47 6.97
C VAL A 325 -8.38 -0.04 6.76
N ILE A 326 -9.62 -0.50 6.92
CA ILE A 326 -10.07 -1.81 6.44
C ILE A 326 -10.98 -1.56 5.23
N ILE A 327 -10.58 -2.05 4.05
CA ILE A 327 -11.22 -1.74 2.76
C ILE A 327 -11.91 -2.97 2.17
N ASN A 328 -13.00 -2.75 1.43
CA ASN A 328 -13.42 -3.71 0.39
C ASN A 328 -12.66 -3.36 -0.90
N PRO A 329 -11.65 -4.15 -1.33
CA PRO A 329 -10.77 -3.78 -2.45
C PRO A 329 -11.52 -3.72 -3.79
N ARG A 330 -12.66 -4.40 -3.93
CA ARG A 330 -13.48 -4.33 -5.16
C ARG A 330 -14.18 -2.98 -5.32
N HIS A 331 -14.30 -2.17 -4.26
CA HIS A 331 -14.92 -0.84 -4.32
C HIS A 331 -13.89 0.30 -4.45
N VAL A 332 -12.61 0.04 -4.15
CA VAL A 332 -11.55 1.05 -4.11
C VAL A 332 -10.75 1.07 -5.42
N LEU A 333 -10.55 2.24 -6.02
CA LEU A 333 -9.76 2.41 -7.24
C LEU A 333 -8.30 2.76 -6.93
N THR A 334 -8.06 3.63 -5.94
CA THR A 334 -6.74 3.88 -5.37
C THR A 334 -6.82 4.13 -3.86
N CYS A 335 -5.90 3.54 -3.11
CA CYS A 335 -5.70 3.78 -1.68
C CYS A 335 -4.42 4.62 -1.45
N SER A 336 -4.37 5.37 -0.35
CA SER A 336 -3.21 6.14 0.13
C SER A 336 -2.86 5.70 1.56
N VAL A 337 -1.78 6.24 2.13
CA VAL A 337 -1.24 5.85 3.44
C VAL A 337 -2.27 5.98 4.56
N HIS A 338 -3.10 7.03 4.54
CA HIS A 338 -4.10 7.28 5.60
C HIS A 338 -5.56 7.32 5.14
N TYR A 339 -5.81 7.26 3.82
CA TYR A 339 -7.16 7.43 3.27
C TYR A 339 -7.35 6.84 1.89
N VAL A 340 -8.61 6.65 1.50
CA VAL A 340 -8.99 6.28 0.13
C VAL A 340 -9.37 7.54 -0.67
N PRO A 341 -8.54 7.97 -1.64
CA PRO A 341 -8.87 9.08 -2.56
C PRO A 341 -9.89 8.70 -3.65
N LYS A 342 -9.78 7.54 -4.30
CA LYS A 342 -10.65 7.19 -5.45
C LYS A 342 -11.37 5.85 -5.26
N PHE A 343 -12.63 5.83 -5.69
CA PHE A 343 -13.51 4.66 -5.70
C PHE A 343 -13.83 4.24 -7.14
N VAL A 344 -14.27 3.00 -7.31
CA VAL A 344 -14.74 2.48 -8.59
C VAL A 344 -16.06 3.17 -8.98
N ARG A 345 -16.29 3.37 -10.29
CA ARG A 345 -17.53 3.97 -10.80
C ARG A 345 -18.72 3.05 -10.49
N GLY A 346 -19.91 3.62 -10.27
CA GLY A 346 -21.11 2.82 -9.95
C GLY A 346 -21.19 2.26 -8.52
N VAL A 347 -20.20 2.48 -7.64
CA VAL A 347 -20.33 2.13 -6.21
C VAL A 347 -21.38 3.04 -5.56
N THR A 348 -22.59 2.50 -5.38
CA THR A 348 -23.78 3.16 -4.80
C THR A 348 -23.84 3.08 -3.28
N ARG A 349 -23.20 2.07 -2.67
CA ARG A 349 -23.07 1.98 -1.21
C ARG A 349 -22.33 3.20 -0.66
N PRO A 350 -22.58 3.58 0.60
CA PRO A 350 -21.73 4.56 1.26
C PRO A 350 -20.27 4.06 1.31
N LYS A 351 -19.37 5.04 1.34
CA LYS A 351 -17.99 4.89 0.86
C LYS A 351 -16.95 4.89 1.97
N LYS A 352 -17.29 5.44 3.14
CA LYS A 352 -16.37 5.77 4.23
C LYS A 352 -17.16 5.87 5.55
N CYS A 353 -16.77 5.10 6.55
CA CYS A 353 -17.19 5.28 7.94
C CYS A 353 -15.98 5.36 8.85
N CYS A 354 -16.00 6.28 9.81
CA CYS A 354 -15.02 6.36 10.89
C CYS A 354 -15.56 5.51 12.04
N MET A 355 -14.80 4.50 12.46
CA MET A 355 -15.11 3.74 13.67
C MET A 355 -15.02 4.68 14.87
N SER A 356 -16.02 4.63 15.76
CA SER A 356 -16.01 5.42 16.98
C SER A 356 -15.06 4.80 18.00
N GLU A 357 -14.50 5.62 18.90
CA GLU A 357 -13.39 5.19 19.78
C GLU A 357 -13.83 4.10 20.78
N GLU A 358 -15.10 4.12 21.17
CA GLU A 358 -15.75 3.13 22.05
C GLU A 358 -15.93 1.76 21.38
N LEU A 359 -15.99 1.72 20.05
CA LEU A 359 -16.11 0.49 19.27
C LEU A 359 -14.72 -0.06 18.88
N GLY A 360 -13.82 0.80 18.40
CA GLY A 360 -12.43 0.43 18.15
C GLY A 360 -11.62 1.49 17.42
N TYR A 361 -10.35 1.61 17.78
CA TYR A 361 -9.41 2.58 17.19
C TYR A 361 -8.04 1.93 16.93
N LEU A 362 -7.15 2.64 16.23
CA LEU A 362 -5.82 2.18 15.84
C LEU A 362 -4.81 2.41 16.97
N HIS A 363 -4.29 1.35 17.56
CA HIS A 363 -3.14 1.43 18.47
C HIS A 363 -1.86 1.58 17.64
N HIS A 364 -1.09 2.64 17.87
CA HIS A 364 0.15 2.94 17.13
C HIS A 364 1.36 2.97 18.08
N TYR A 365 2.18 1.91 18.06
CA TYR A 365 3.26 1.66 19.02
C TYR A 365 4.64 2.06 18.47
N ARG A 366 5.01 3.34 18.65
CA ARG A 366 6.36 3.85 18.31
C ARG A 366 6.87 4.90 19.29
N LEU A 367 8.11 5.33 19.09
CA LEU A 367 8.67 6.52 19.75
C LEU A 367 7.86 7.75 19.34
N TRP A 368 7.15 8.36 20.30
CA TRP A 368 6.25 9.49 20.08
C TRP A 368 6.33 10.48 21.23
N GLY A 369 6.17 11.78 20.96
CA GLY A 369 6.27 12.84 21.97
C GLY A 369 5.61 14.16 21.56
N GLY A 370 4.64 14.11 20.64
CA GLY A 370 3.92 15.31 20.17
C GLY A 370 2.75 15.72 21.07
N ASP A 371 2.08 14.73 21.67
CA ASP A 371 0.74 14.90 22.26
C ASP A 371 0.73 14.68 23.80
N TYR A 372 1.87 14.86 24.48
CA TYR A 372 1.95 14.83 25.94
C TYR A 372 3.13 15.68 26.44
N THR A 373 3.07 16.15 27.68
CA THR A 373 4.16 16.88 28.35
C THR A 373 4.65 16.13 29.57
N ARG A 374 5.96 16.21 29.88
CA ARG A 374 6.55 15.70 31.12
C ARG A 374 7.07 16.86 31.95
N ASP A 375 6.65 16.96 33.20
CA ASP A 375 7.20 17.96 34.13
C ASP A 375 8.68 17.60 34.44
N PRO A 376 9.62 18.56 34.30
CA PRO A 376 11.04 18.28 34.48
C PRO A 376 11.47 18.13 35.96
N ASN A 377 10.59 18.45 36.91
CA ASN A 377 10.86 18.44 38.35
C ASN A 377 10.15 17.28 39.07
N THR A 378 8.89 16.98 38.70
CA THR A 378 8.10 15.90 39.32
C THR A 378 8.13 14.59 38.53
N GLU A 379 8.66 14.61 37.30
CA GLU A 379 8.55 13.56 36.28
C GLU A 379 7.11 13.17 35.87
N GLU A 380 6.08 13.88 36.35
CA GLU A 380 4.69 13.64 36.01
C GLU A 380 4.42 13.87 34.52
N VAL A 381 3.51 13.09 33.93
CA VAL A 381 3.24 13.13 32.48
C VAL A 381 1.78 13.43 32.20
N VAL A 382 1.51 14.61 31.66
CA VAL A 382 0.17 15.13 31.35
C VAL A 382 -0.15 14.86 29.87
N GLY A 383 -1.39 14.46 29.59
CA GLY A 383 -1.82 14.04 28.24
C GLY A 383 -1.73 12.53 27.99
N LEU A 384 -1.37 11.72 29.00
CA LEU A 384 -1.41 10.26 28.91
C LEU A 384 -2.54 9.65 29.75
N ILE A 385 -3.08 8.53 29.27
CA ILE A 385 -3.98 7.65 30.01
C ILE A 385 -3.54 6.19 29.88
N SER A 386 -3.99 5.35 30.82
CA SER A 386 -3.77 3.91 30.76
C SER A 386 -4.81 3.24 29.87
N ASP A 387 -4.37 2.53 28.84
CA ASP A 387 -5.22 1.65 28.03
C ASP A 387 -4.66 0.23 28.03
N GLN A 388 -5.47 -0.71 28.50
CA GLN A 388 -5.12 -2.11 28.74
C GLN A 388 -5.90 -3.05 27.83
N ARG A 389 -6.55 -2.58 26.75
CA ARG A 389 -7.44 -3.40 25.91
C ARG A 389 -6.75 -4.65 25.37
N MET A 390 -5.45 -4.60 25.10
CA MET A 390 -4.66 -5.75 24.64
C MET A 390 -4.58 -6.90 25.66
N TRP A 391 -4.73 -6.66 26.96
CA TRP A 391 -4.69 -7.72 27.98
C TRP A 391 -5.89 -8.67 27.91
N HIS A 392 -7.06 -8.19 27.45
CA HIS A 392 -8.21 -9.05 27.11
C HIS A 392 -7.83 -10.14 26.09
N PHE A 393 -6.86 -9.85 25.23
CA PHE A 393 -6.34 -10.74 24.21
C PHE A 393 -5.05 -11.47 24.64
N GLN A 394 -4.51 -11.23 25.84
CA GLN A 394 -3.17 -11.69 26.26
C GLN A 394 -2.92 -13.18 26.01
N SER A 395 -3.86 -14.06 26.37
CA SER A 395 -3.73 -15.50 26.16
C SER A 395 -3.67 -15.84 24.67
N LYS A 396 -4.62 -15.32 23.88
CA LYS A 396 -4.70 -15.54 22.42
C LYS A 396 -3.45 -15.00 21.70
N ILE A 397 -2.95 -13.83 22.11
CA ILE A 397 -1.72 -13.22 21.55
C ILE A 397 -0.51 -14.07 21.92
N THR A 398 -0.42 -14.52 23.18
CA THR A 398 0.66 -15.39 23.68
C THR A 398 0.74 -16.71 22.92
N GLU A 399 -0.39 -17.39 22.75
CA GLU A 399 -0.51 -18.61 21.96
C GLU A 399 -0.14 -18.38 20.48
N SER A 400 -0.69 -17.32 19.87
CA SER A 400 -0.42 -16.95 18.48
C SER A 400 1.07 -16.64 18.24
N VAL A 401 1.74 -15.95 19.16
CA VAL A 401 3.20 -15.72 19.11
C VAL A 401 3.96 -17.03 19.27
N GLN A 402 3.61 -17.88 20.25
CA GLN A 402 4.25 -19.19 20.44
C GLN A 402 4.15 -20.06 19.17
N ASP A 403 2.98 -20.10 18.53
CA ASP A 403 2.76 -20.82 17.26
C ASP A 403 3.68 -20.36 16.14
N LEU A 404 3.86 -19.05 15.94
CA LEU A 404 4.78 -18.55 14.91
C LEU A 404 6.21 -19.06 15.16
N TYR A 405 6.67 -19.04 16.42
CA TYR A 405 8.00 -19.56 16.78
C TYR A 405 8.11 -21.09 16.60
N LYS A 406 7.03 -21.87 16.86
CA LYS A 406 6.96 -23.31 16.53
C LYS A 406 7.13 -23.53 15.02
N VAL A 407 6.37 -22.81 14.17
CA VAL A 407 6.44 -22.94 12.70
C VAL A 407 7.81 -22.53 12.16
N LEU A 408 8.46 -21.52 12.76
CA LEU A 408 9.83 -21.11 12.42
C LEU A 408 10.90 -22.11 12.88
N ASN A 409 10.55 -23.12 13.69
CA ASN A 409 11.46 -23.99 14.42
C ASN A 409 12.50 -23.20 15.25
N ARG A 410 12.01 -22.28 16.09
CA ARG A 410 12.83 -21.39 16.93
C ARG A 410 12.31 -21.33 18.37
N SER A 411 13.22 -21.21 19.32
CA SER A 411 12.88 -20.86 20.70
C SER A 411 12.32 -19.44 20.76
N LEU A 412 11.18 -19.27 21.43
CA LEU A 412 10.61 -17.97 21.76
C LEU A 412 11.49 -17.25 22.79
N PRO A 413 11.96 -16.01 22.54
CA PRO A 413 12.65 -15.22 23.55
C PRO A 413 11.78 -15.01 24.79
N ARG A 414 12.33 -15.38 25.94
CA ARG A 414 11.80 -15.03 27.26
C ARG A 414 12.59 -13.85 27.84
N ILE A 415 11.99 -13.16 28.80
CA ILE A 415 12.62 -12.07 29.57
C ILE A 415 13.59 -12.63 30.61
#